data_AF-A0A316LRD8-F1
#
_entry.id   AF-A0A316LRD8-F1
#
_cell.length_a   1.000
_cell.length_b   1.000
_cell.length_c   1.000
_cell.angle_alpha   90.00
_cell.angle_beta   90.00
_cell.angle_gamma   90.00
#
_symmetry.space_group_name_H-M   'P 1'
#
loop_
_entity.id
_entity.type
_entity.pdbx_description
1 polymer ?
#
loop_
_entity_poly.entity_id
_entity_poly.type
_entity_poly.pdbx_seq_one_letter_code
_entity_poly.pdbx_strand_id
1 'polypeptide(L)'
;MSKVRKISKRHWLFAGVVAAALAVGIIGFVLLPEALVTQLSFDGSPSSRMPKTVFLPLAFALIAVSAAMYAFPNAQRGRWLCIALILLAAELFAVIYNLVI
;
A
#
# COMPACT_ATOMS: atom_id res chain seq x y z
N MET A 1 -7.31 -22.08 30.62
CA MET A 1 -8.33 -21.53 29.70
C MET A 1 -7.74 -20.38 28.90
N SER A 2 -7.44 -20.63 27.62
CA SER A 2 -6.98 -19.60 26.67
C SER A 2 -8.12 -18.61 26.43
N LYS A 3 -7.96 -17.35 26.85
CA LYS A 3 -8.87 -16.26 26.45
C LYS A 3 -8.70 -16.06 24.95
N VAL A 4 -9.56 -16.68 24.15
CA VAL A 4 -9.70 -16.38 22.72
C VAL A 4 -10.07 -14.90 22.62
N ARG A 5 -9.10 -14.04 22.31
CA ARG A 5 -9.35 -12.61 22.05
C ARG A 5 -10.32 -12.54 20.88
N LYS A 6 -11.53 -12.03 21.11
CA LYS A 6 -12.46 -11.68 20.03
C LYS A 6 -11.73 -10.75 19.06
N ILE A 7 -11.46 -11.23 17.84
CA ILE A 7 -10.86 -10.42 16.77
C ILE A 7 -11.82 -9.27 16.50
N SER A 8 -11.40 -8.04 16.82
CA SER A 8 -12.26 -6.87 16.63
C SER A 8 -12.36 -6.54 15.14
N LYS A 9 -13.45 -5.87 14.72
CA LYS A 9 -13.66 -5.40 13.34
C LYS A 9 -12.45 -4.64 12.75
N ARG A 10 -11.61 -4.06 13.61
CA ARG A 10 -10.41 -3.30 13.23
C ARG A 10 -9.28 -4.20 12.70
N HIS A 11 -9.09 -5.36 13.31
CA HIS A 11 -8.10 -6.33 12.86
C HIS A 11 -8.52 -6.94 11.51
N TRP A 12 -9.83 -7.07 11.29
CA TRP A 12 -10.38 -7.43 9.98
C TRP A 12 -10.14 -6.37 8.92
N LEU A 13 -10.38 -5.08 9.23
CA LEU A 13 -10.06 -3.98 8.31
C LEU A 13 -8.56 -3.92 8.00
N PHE A 14 -7.70 -4.07 9.01
CA PHE A 14 -6.26 -4.19 8.83
C PHE A 14 -5.89 -5.35 7.90
N ALA A 15 -6.40 -6.54 8.17
CA ALA A 15 -6.16 -7.71 7.34
C ALA A 15 -6.61 -7.50 5.88
N GLY A 16 -7.77 -6.84 5.68
CA GLY A 16 -8.27 -6.50 4.36
C GLY A 16 -7.37 -5.52 3.61
N VAL A 17 -6.91 -4.45 4.25
CA VAL A 17 -6.00 -3.47 3.64
C VAL A 17 -4.66 -4.11 3.29
N VAL A 18 -4.10 -4.92 4.19
CA VAL A 18 -2.83 -5.62 3.95
C VAL A 18 -2.96 -6.66 2.84
N ALA A 19 -4.07 -7.41 2.81
CA ALA A 19 -4.33 -8.38 1.75
C ALA A 19 -4.50 -7.70 0.38
N ALA A 20 -5.19 -6.55 0.35
CA ALA A 20 -5.35 -5.75 -0.87
C ALA A 20 -4.00 -5.22 -1.36
N ALA A 21 -3.18 -4.62 -0.49
CA ALA A 21 -1.84 -4.16 -0.83
C ALA A 21 -0.95 -5.31 -1.34
N LEU A 22 -1.00 -6.47 -0.70
CA LEU A 22 -0.27 -7.65 -1.15
C LEU A 22 -0.71 -8.11 -2.54
N ALA A 23 -2.02 -8.15 -2.79
CA ALA A 23 -2.58 -8.53 -4.10
C ALA A 23 -2.13 -7.55 -5.19
N VAL A 24 -2.24 -6.24 -4.94
CA VAL A 24 -1.78 -5.19 -5.86
C VAL A 24 -0.28 -5.31 -6.10
N GLY A 25 0.53 -5.51 -5.06
CA GLY A 25 1.96 -5.69 -5.18
C GLY A 25 2.36 -6.92 -6.00
N ILE A 26 1.69 -8.06 -5.82
CA ILE A 26 1.93 -9.28 -6.61
C ILE A 26 1.54 -9.07 -8.07
N ILE A 27 0.36 -8.49 -8.33
CA ILE A 27 -0.09 -8.18 -9.69
C ILE A 27 0.89 -7.22 -10.36
N GLY A 28 1.31 -6.17 -9.64
CA GLY A 28 2.31 -5.22 -10.10
C GLY A 28 3.65 -5.90 -10.40
N PHE A 29 4.11 -6.82 -9.57
CA PHE A 29 5.38 -7.51 -9.78
C PHE A 29 5.40 -8.34 -11.08
N VAL A 30 4.28 -9.00 -11.39
CA VAL A 30 4.13 -9.87 -12.56
C VAL A 30 3.92 -9.07 -13.83
N LEU A 31 3.09 -8.03 -13.80
CA LEU A 31 2.67 -7.32 -15.01
C LEU A 31 3.54 -6.12 -15.36
N LEU A 32 4.23 -5.50 -14.39
CA LEU A 32 4.94 -4.25 -14.62
C LEU A 32 6.38 -4.45 -15.12
N PRO A 33 6.90 -3.48 -15.89
CA PRO A 33 8.31 -3.45 -16.30
C PRO A 33 9.25 -3.34 -15.09
N GLU A 34 10.53 -3.68 -15.30
CA GLU A 34 11.55 -3.66 -14.24
C GLU A 34 11.75 -2.26 -13.63
N ALA A 35 11.56 -1.20 -14.41
CA ALA A 35 11.65 0.18 -13.96
C ALA A 35 10.28 0.87 -13.99
N LEU A 36 9.79 1.27 -12.82
CA LEU A 36 8.50 1.93 -12.62
C LEU A 36 8.69 3.43 -12.54
N VAL A 37 7.86 4.19 -13.26
CA VAL A 37 7.70 5.63 -13.06
C VAL A 37 7.12 5.86 -11.67
N THR A 38 7.87 6.57 -10.83
CA THR A 38 7.50 6.87 -9.44
C THR A 38 7.30 8.36 -9.19
N GLN A 39 7.77 9.21 -10.11
CA GLN A 39 7.61 10.66 -10.04
C GLN A 39 7.21 11.21 -11.40
N LEU A 40 6.33 12.19 -11.37
CA LEU A 40 5.85 12.93 -12.54
C LEU A 40 6.29 14.39 -12.42
N SER A 41 6.74 14.95 -13.53
CA SER A 41 6.94 16.39 -13.68
C SER A 41 5.59 17.11 -13.82
N PHE A 42 5.58 18.44 -13.69
CA PHE A 42 4.37 19.26 -13.84
C PHE A 42 3.75 19.22 -15.24
N ASP A 43 4.55 18.86 -16.26
CA ASP A 43 4.10 18.62 -17.63
C ASP A 43 3.53 17.21 -17.84
N GLY A 44 3.48 16.38 -16.79
CA GLY A 44 3.02 14.99 -16.83
C GLY A 44 4.05 13.99 -17.35
N SER A 45 5.27 14.44 -17.67
CA SER A 45 6.34 13.54 -18.12
C SER A 45 6.92 12.71 -16.95
N PRO A 46 7.34 11.46 -17.19
CA PRO A 46 8.07 10.68 -16.20
C PRO A 46 9.38 11.37 -15.81
N SER A 47 9.50 11.80 -14.56
CA SER A 47 10.70 12.50 -14.08
C SER A 47 11.71 11.58 -13.40
N SER A 48 11.23 10.49 -12.80
CA SER A 48 12.07 9.50 -12.12
C SER A 48 11.47 8.11 -12.21
N ARG A 49 12.37 7.12 -12.22
CA ARG A 49 12.02 5.70 -12.24
C ARG A 49 12.74 4.96 -11.13
N MET A 50 12.06 3.98 -10.52
CA MET A 50 12.65 3.07 -9.53
C MET A 50 12.48 1.61 -9.95
N PRO A 51 13.42 0.73 -9.57
CA PRO A 51 13.25 -0.70 -9.77
C PRO A 51 12.00 -1.22 -9.05
N LYS A 52 11.21 -2.07 -9.70
CA LYS A 52 9.99 -2.66 -9.10
C LYS A 52 10.29 -3.48 -7.85
N THR A 53 11.47 -4.08 -7.78
CA THR A 53 12.00 -4.83 -6.62
C THR A 53 12.24 -3.95 -5.40
N VAL A 54 12.35 -2.63 -5.57
CA VAL A 54 12.48 -1.67 -4.47
C VAL A 54 11.14 -1.00 -4.20
N PHE A 55 10.44 -0.54 -5.24
CA PHE A 55 9.20 0.21 -5.10
C PHE A 55 8.08 -0.62 -4.46
N LEU A 56 7.83 -1.84 -4.94
CA LEU A 56 6.68 -2.64 -4.48
C LEU A 56 6.83 -3.07 -3.00
N PRO A 57 7.99 -3.55 -2.53
CA PRO A 57 8.17 -3.83 -1.11
C PRO A 57 8.08 -2.57 -0.24
N LEU A 58 8.57 -1.43 -0.73
CA LEU A 58 8.50 -0.16 0.00
C LEU A 58 7.05 0.33 0.13
N ALA A 59 6.29 0.31 -0.97
CA ALA A 59 4.87 0.67 -0.97
C ALA A 59 4.08 -0.21 -0.01
N PHE A 60 4.27 -1.54 -0.11
CA PHE A 60 3.66 -2.50 0.80
C PHE A 60 4.01 -2.22 2.27
N ALA A 61 5.28 -1.98 2.58
CA ALA A 61 5.72 -1.71 3.95
C ALA A 61 5.06 -0.45 4.52
N LEU A 62 4.98 0.64 3.75
CA LEU A 62 4.34 1.87 4.17
C LEU A 62 2.84 1.68 4.45
N ILE A 63 2.15 0.91 3.61
CA ILE A 63 0.73 0.59 3.79
C ILE A 63 0.53 -0.31 5.01
N ALA A 64 1.32 -1.37 5.13
CA ALA A 64 1.21 -2.36 6.21
C ALA A 64 1.49 -1.74 7.59
N VAL A 65 2.52 -0.90 7.70
CA VAL A 65 2.85 -0.19 8.94
C VAL A 65 1.73 0.79 9.31
N SER A 66 1.22 1.56 8.34
CA SER A 66 0.12 2.51 8.58
C SER A 66 -1.18 1.79 8.99
N ALA A 67 -1.51 0.68 8.33
CA ALA A 67 -2.65 -0.15 8.68
C ALA A 67 -2.48 -0.82 10.06
N ALA A 68 -1.27 -1.24 10.41
CA ALA A 68 -0.96 -1.76 11.74
C ALA A 68 -1.15 -0.68 12.81
N MET A 69 -0.67 0.54 12.58
CA MET A 69 -0.85 1.68 13.48
C MET A 69 -2.34 2.04 13.71
N TYR A 70 -3.21 1.75 12.73
CA TYR A 70 -4.66 1.82 12.92
C TYR A 70 -5.22 0.69 13.81
N ALA A 71 -4.74 -0.54 13.62
CA ALA A 71 -5.21 -1.71 14.37
C ALA A 71 -4.82 -1.68 15.85
N PHE A 72 -3.63 -1.18 16.17
CA PHE A 72 -3.09 -1.13 17.53
C PHE A 72 -3.56 0.13 18.29
N PRO A 73 -3.73 0.06 19.62
CA PRO A 73 -4.45 1.06 20.38
C PRO A 73 -3.61 2.32 20.63
N ASN A 74 -3.65 3.28 19.71
CA ASN A 74 -3.13 4.63 19.94
C ASN A 74 -4.20 5.73 19.76
N ALA A 75 -3.94 6.96 20.21
CA ALA A 75 -4.93 8.05 20.24
C ALA A 75 -5.30 8.62 18.86
N GLN A 76 -4.51 8.37 17.81
CA GLN A 76 -4.68 8.96 16.46
C GLN A 76 -5.15 7.95 15.39
N ARG A 77 -6.01 6.99 15.74
CA ARG A 77 -6.43 5.87 14.86
C ARG A 77 -6.98 6.30 13.51
N GLY A 78 -7.90 7.28 13.48
CA GLY A 78 -8.55 7.70 12.24
C GLY A 78 -7.56 8.21 11.19
N ARG A 79 -6.51 8.91 11.64
CA ARG A 79 -5.46 9.44 10.76
C ARG A 79 -4.66 8.31 10.10
N TRP A 80 -4.28 7.29 10.86
CA TRP A 80 -3.53 6.14 10.34
C TRP A 80 -4.30 5.32 9.31
N LEU A 81 -5.63 5.18 9.49
CA LEU A 81 -6.47 4.55 8.48
C LEU A 81 -6.50 5.39 7.18
N CYS A 82 -6.71 6.70 7.28
CA CYS A 82 -6.68 7.58 6.11
C CYS A 82 -5.33 7.51 5.39
N ILE A 83 -4.21 7.53 6.12
CA ILE A 83 -2.88 7.40 5.53
C ILE A 83 -2.74 6.05 4.80
N ALA A 84 -3.14 4.94 5.41
CA ALA A 84 -3.07 3.62 4.77
C ALA A 84 -3.90 3.56 3.48
N LEU A 85 -5.10 4.16 3.46
CA LEU A 85 -5.96 4.22 2.29
C LEU A 85 -5.40 5.12 1.18
N ILE A 86 -4.82 6.27 1.53
CA ILE A 86 -4.17 7.17 0.57
C ILE A 86 -2.96 6.47 -0.07
N LEU A 87 -2.15 5.77 0.74
CA LEU A 87 -1.00 5.02 0.26
C LEU A 87 -1.43 3.87 -0.67
N LEU A 88 -2.48 3.13 -0.32
CA LEU A 88 -3.03 2.07 -1.17
C LEU A 88 -3.57 2.64 -2.49
N ALA A 89 -4.26 3.78 -2.44
CA ALA A 89 -4.74 4.46 -3.65
C ALA A 89 -3.58 4.96 -4.53
N ALA A 90 -2.50 5.47 -3.92
CA ALA A 90 -1.30 5.89 -4.63
C ALA A 90 -0.56 4.70 -5.27
N GLU A 91 -0.48 3.56 -4.58
CA GLU A 91 0.07 2.32 -5.14
C GLU A 91 -0.76 1.84 -6.34
N LEU A 92 -2.09 1.79 -6.20
CA LEU A 92 -3.01 1.46 -7.30
C LEU A 92 -2.81 2.40 -8.49
N PHE A 93 -2.72 3.71 -8.24
CA PHE A 93 -2.47 4.70 -9.28
C PHE A 93 -1.13 4.44 -9.98
N ALA A 94 -0.06 4.19 -9.23
CA ALA A 94 1.26 3.91 -9.80
C ALA A 94 1.24 2.63 -10.66
N VAL A 95 0.58 1.57 -10.20
CA VAL A 95 0.43 0.33 -10.98
C VAL A 95 -0.35 0.59 -12.26
N ILE A 96 -1.51 1.26 -12.20
CA ILE A 96 -2.34 1.55 -13.38
C ILE A 96 -1.58 2.43 -14.37
N TYR A 97 -0.89 3.48 -13.89
CA TYR A 97 -0.12 4.37 -14.74
C TYR A 97 1.00 3.63 -15.49
N ASN A 98 1.75 2.78 -14.77
CA ASN A 98 2.84 1.98 -15.37
C ASN A 98 2.36 0.77 -16.19
N LEU A 99 1.07 0.43 -16.15
CA LEU A 99 0.47 -0.56 -17.06
C LEU A 99 0.08 0.04 -18.41
N VAL A 100 -0.25 1.34 -18.44
CA VAL A 100 -0.76 2.03 -19.63
C VAL A 100 0.36 2.66 -20.47
N ILE A 101 1.49 2.98 -19.85
CA ILE A 101 2.66 3.64 -20.47
C ILE A 101 3.81 2.65 -20.64
#